data_AF-A0A645CER0-F1
#
_entry.id   AF-A0A645CER0-F1
#
_cell.length_a   1.000
_cell.length_b   1.000
_cell.length_c   1.000
_cell.angle_alpha   90.00
_cell.angle_beta   90.00
_cell.angle_gamma   90.00
#
_symmetry.space_group_name_H-M   'P 1'
#
loop_
_entity.id
_entity.type
_entity.pdbx_description
1 polymer ?
#
loop_
_entity_poly.entity_id
_entity_poly.type
_entity_poly.pdbx_seq_one_letter_code
_entity_poly.pdbx_strand_id
1 'polypeptide(L)'
;MPMPDKIGEPAPDEMKDQHPEGPRKLLPGPDRKGEKDLRKKFFILPFFPGPFYSHFILSILIVGFNIAVKLMFKSLRDEEMMKELERHNLQSELEYLKYQINPHFFMNTLNNIHALVDLDSEKAKTSILELSKMMRYVLYESSNKTVSLSREIKFLINYIELMRLRYTDKVSIEVSMPGELPDIEVPPLLFISFIENAFKHGVSYQKDSFIHVCMQVEDQQLLFQCSNSNWKKGDGKHCGIGLENIRKRLRLLYGEDYVLSIEEVADCYNVLLIIPITA
;
A
#
# COMPACT_ATOMS: atom_id res chain seq x y z
N MET A 1 7.69 39.67 -34.23
CA MET A 1 8.49 38.90 -35.20
C MET A 1 7.55 38.22 -36.18
N PRO A 2 7.59 38.56 -37.47
CA PRO A 2 7.01 37.76 -38.56
C PRO A 2 8.11 37.04 -39.37
N MET A 3 7.68 36.32 -40.42
CA MET A 3 8.43 35.59 -41.48
C MET A 3 8.73 34.09 -41.24
N PRO A 4 8.77 33.24 -42.30
CA PRO A 4 7.83 33.22 -43.45
C PRO A 4 7.48 31.81 -44.01
N ASP A 5 6.45 31.78 -44.86
CA ASP A 5 6.18 30.95 -46.05
C ASP A 5 6.87 29.59 -46.32
N LYS A 6 6.03 28.63 -46.76
CA LYS A 6 6.27 27.92 -48.04
C LYS A 6 4.98 27.69 -48.86
N ILE A 7 4.92 28.39 -49.99
CA ILE A 7 4.20 28.05 -51.24
C ILE A 7 4.80 26.72 -51.76
N GLY A 8 4.13 25.78 -52.44
CA GLY A 8 3.02 25.81 -53.40
C GLY A 8 3.52 25.16 -54.71
N GLU A 9 2.77 24.20 -55.24
CA GLU A 9 3.00 23.45 -56.49
C GLU A 9 3.08 24.37 -57.75
N PRO A 10 3.60 23.94 -58.93
CA PRO A 10 3.23 22.68 -59.60
C PRO A 10 4.28 22.00 -60.55
N ALA A 11 3.83 20.94 -61.23
CA ALA A 11 4.40 20.36 -62.47
C ALA A 11 3.68 20.97 -63.73
N PRO A 12 3.86 20.53 -65.00
CA PRO A 12 4.76 19.49 -65.56
C PRO A 12 5.47 19.91 -66.89
N ASP A 13 5.93 18.90 -67.65
CA ASP A 13 5.86 18.74 -69.13
C ASP A 13 7.15 18.70 -69.99
N GLU A 14 7.02 18.05 -71.16
CA GLU A 14 8.06 17.43 -72.00
C GLU A 14 8.77 18.36 -73.04
N MET A 15 9.96 17.96 -73.55
CA MET A 15 10.19 17.55 -74.96
C MET A 15 11.65 17.64 -75.51
N LYS A 16 11.92 16.80 -76.53
CA LYS A 16 12.90 16.87 -77.65
C LYS A 16 14.33 16.29 -77.55
N ASP A 17 14.46 15.09 -78.15
CA ASP A 17 15.24 14.75 -79.35
C ASP A 17 16.66 15.32 -79.61
N GLN A 18 17.63 14.41 -79.83
CA GLN A 18 18.26 14.22 -81.17
C GLN A 18 19.08 12.90 -81.29
N HIS A 19 19.16 12.37 -82.51
CA HIS A 19 19.82 11.12 -82.97
C HIS A 19 21.24 11.42 -83.56
N PRO A 20 22.11 10.47 -84.07
CA PRO A 20 21.76 9.30 -84.90
C PRO A 20 22.63 8.00 -84.84
N GLU A 21 22.11 6.94 -85.49
CA GLU A 21 22.73 5.84 -86.32
C GLU A 21 24.25 5.52 -86.24
N GLY A 22 24.77 4.28 -86.35
CA GLY A 22 24.35 2.93 -86.82
C GLY A 22 25.64 2.09 -87.12
N PRO A 23 25.64 0.90 -87.79
CA PRO A 23 24.53 0.05 -88.29
C PRO A 23 24.67 -1.50 -88.11
N ARG A 24 23.54 -2.22 -88.24
CA ARG A 24 23.32 -3.56 -88.90
C ARG A 24 24.29 -4.74 -88.60
N LYS A 25 23.83 -5.91 -88.11
CA LYS A 25 22.93 -6.94 -88.74
C LYS A 25 22.78 -8.14 -87.75
N LEU A 26 21.95 -9.18 -87.86
CA LEU A 26 20.90 -9.66 -88.80
C LEU A 26 19.78 -10.37 -87.95
N LEU A 27 19.14 -11.44 -88.44
CA LEU A 27 18.06 -12.30 -87.88
C LEU A 27 18.25 -13.74 -88.44
N PRO A 28 17.75 -14.83 -87.80
CA PRO A 28 16.32 -15.20 -87.78
C PRO A 28 15.77 -15.82 -86.45
N GLY A 29 14.44 -15.79 -86.27
CA GLY A 29 13.68 -16.65 -85.31
C GLY A 29 13.13 -17.92 -85.99
N PRO A 30 12.00 -18.54 -85.57
CA PRO A 30 11.15 -18.37 -84.36
C PRO A 30 11.19 -19.67 -83.50
N ASP A 31 10.24 -20.15 -82.68
CA ASP A 31 8.89 -19.72 -82.25
C ASP A 31 8.54 -20.20 -80.81
N ARG A 32 7.33 -19.88 -80.36
CA ARG A 32 6.65 -20.16 -79.07
C ARG A 32 6.78 -21.58 -78.49
N LYS A 33 7.24 -21.62 -77.23
CA LYS A 33 6.65 -22.42 -76.13
C LYS A 33 6.71 -21.53 -74.86
N GLY A 34 5.74 -21.52 -73.95
CA GLY A 34 4.63 -22.45 -73.78
C GLY A 34 4.60 -22.96 -72.34
N GLU A 35 4.18 -22.10 -71.41
CA GLU A 35 3.77 -22.40 -70.03
C GLU A 35 4.79 -22.96 -68.99
N LYS A 36 4.48 -22.62 -67.71
CA LYS A 36 4.91 -23.24 -66.44
C LYS A 36 6.35 -22.98 -65.95
N ASP A 37 6.51 -21.83 -65.29
CA ASP A 37 7.53 -21.67 -64.23
C ASP A 37 6.84 -21.19 -62.93
N LEU A 38 6.23 -22.13 -62.20
CA LEU A 38 5.73 -21.91 -60.83
C LEU A 38 6.55 -22.75 -59.85
N ARG A 39 7.81 -22.34 -59.64
CA ARG A 39 8.77 -23.05 -58.77
C ARG A 39 8.34 -23.01 -57.30
N LYS A 40 7.64 -24.06 -56.86
CA LYS A 40 7.60 -24.43 -55.44
C LYS A 40 9.03 -24.73 -54.97
N LYS A 41 9.61 -23.86 -54.13
CA LYS A 41 10.84 -24.16 -53.39
C LYS A 41 10.53 -25.26 -52.38
N PHE A 42 10.74 -26.51 -52.76
CA PHE A 42 10.70 -27.63 -51.83
C PHE A 42 11.96 -27.60 -50.96
N PHE A 43 11.81 -27.41 -49.65
CA PHE A 43 12.92 -27.40 -48.71
C PHE A 43 13.37 -28.84 -48.47
N ILE A 44 14.39 -29.30 -49.20
CA ILE A 44 14.91 -30.67 -49.10
C ILE A 44 15.70 -30.79 -47.79
N LEU A 45 15.23 -31.65 -46.88
CA LEU A 45 15.98 -32.02 -45.68
C LEU A 45 17.21 -32.85 -46.08
N PRO A 46 18.42 -32.56 -45.57
CA PRO A 46 19.62 -33.29 -45.95
C PRO A 46 19.58 -34.75 -45.48
N PHE A 47 19.77 -35.68 -46.41
CA PHE A 47 19.79 -37.12 -46.15
C PHE A 47 21.15 -37.55 -45.58
N PHE A 48 21.24 -37.64 -44.25
CA PHE A 48 22.42 -38.16 -43.55
C PHE A 48 22.32 -39.68 -43.35
N PRO A 49 23.46 -40.43 -43.32
CA PRO A 49 23.43 -41.87 -43.09
C PRO A 49 22.83 -42.22 -41.72
N GLY A 50 22.11 -43.35 -41.64
CA GLY A 50 21.34 -43.80 -40.47
C GLY A 50 21.87 -43.43 -39.08
N PRO A 51 23.13 -43.78 -38.70
CA PRO A 51 23.65 -43.46 -37.36
C PRO A 51 23.79 -41.95 -37.09
N PHE A 52 24.16 -41.13 -38.10
CA PHE A 52 24.29 -39.69 -37.94
C PHE A 52 22.95 -39.00 -37.66
N TYR A 53 21.87 -39.49 -38.26
CA TYR A 53 20.52 -38.97 -38.04
C TYR A 53 20.06 -39.20 -36.58
N SER A 54 20.31 -40.39 -36.02
CA SER A 54 20.03 -40.66 -34.60
C SER A 54 20.84 -39.80 -33.64
N HIS A 55 22.13 -39.55 -33.92
CA HIS A 55 22.94 -38.67 -33.09
C HIS A 55 22.49 -37.20 -33.14
N PHE A 56 22.01 -36.73 -34.30
CA PHE A 56 21.46 -35.38 -34.46
C PHE A 56 20.16 -35.20 -33.66
N ILE A 57 19.23 -36.16 -33.73
CA ILE A 57 18.00 -36.16 -32.92
C ILE A 57 18.33 -36.18 -31.42
N LEU A 58 19.24 -37.06 -30.98
CA LEU A 58 19.65 -37.15 -29.58
C LEU A 58 20.26 -35.83 -29.08
N SER A 59 21.07 -35.16 -29.91
CA SER A 59 21.65 -33.85 -29.57
C SER A 59 20.57 -32.77 -29.39
N ILE A 60 19.56 -32.73 -30.26
CA ILE A 60 18.42 -31.81 -30.13
C ILE A 60 17.63 -32.10 -28.85
N LEU A 61 17.38 -33.38 -28.52
CA LEU A 61 16.68 -33.76 -27.29
C LEU A 61 17.46 -33.36 -26.03
N ILE A 62 18.79 -33.57 -26.01
CA ILE A 62 19.64 -33.16 -24.88
C ILE A 62 19.63 -31.62 -24.72
N VAL A 63 19.75 -30.87 -25.80
CA VAL A 63 19.69 -29.38 -25.76
C VAL A 63 18.31 -28.91 -25.30
N GLY A 64 17.22 -29.48 -25.85
CA GLY A 64 15.85 -29.17 -25.45
C GLY A 64 15.58 -29.48 -23.98
N PHE A 65 16.06 -30.62 -23.47
CA PHE A 65 15.97 -30.99 -22.07
C PHE A 65 16.74 -30.02 -21.16
N ASN A 66 17.98 -29.66 -21.52
CA ASN A 66 18.76 -28.67 -20.77
C ASN A 66 18.08 -27.29 -20.73
N ILE A 67 17.47 -26.86 -21.83
CA ILE A 67 16.69 -25.61 -21.89
C ILE A 67 15.45 -25.72 -20.99
N ALA A 68 14.69 -26.82 -21.07
CA ALA A 68 13.50 -27.04 -20.25
C ALA A 68 13.82 -27.04 -18.74
N VAL A 69 14.87 -27.75 -18.32
CA VAL A 69 15.36 -27.76 -16.93
C VAL A 69 15.78 -26.34 -16.49
N LYS A 70 16.52 -25.62 -17.34
CA LYS A 70 16.92 -24.23 -17.05
C LYS A 70 15.74 -23.27 -16.90
N LEU A 71 14.71 -23.43 -17.74
CA LEU A 71 13.47 -22.63 -17.66
C LEU A 71 12.65 -22.97 -16.41
N MET A 72 12.54 -24.26 -16.05
CA MET A 72 11.87 -24.69 -14.81
C MET A 72 12.53 -24.08 -13.58
N PHE A 73 13.86 -24.21 -13.44
CA PHE A 73 14.61 -23.57 -12.36
C PHE A 73 14.63 -22.04 -12.44
N LYS A 74 14.30 -21.43 -13.59
CA LYS A 74 14.09 -19.97 -13.68
C LYS A 74 12.71 -19.60 -13.12
N SER A 75 11.64 -20.28 -13.56
CA SER A 75 10.27 -20.04 -13.09
C SER A 75 10.18 -20.11 -11.57
N LEU A 76 10.76 -21.15 -10.96
CA LEU A 76 10.77 -21.30 -9.50
C LEU A 76 11.44 -20.12 -8.78
N ARG A 77 12.58 -19.63 -9.28
CA ARG A 77 13.27 -18.46 -8.71
C ARG A 77 12.55 -17.14 -8.98
N ASP A 78 11.94 -17.00 -10.15
CA ASP A 78 11.12 -15.84 -10.49
C ASP A 78 9.87 -15.79 -9.57
N GLU A 79 9.25 -16.94 -9.25
CA GLU A 79 8.15 -17.06 -8.27
C GLU A 79 8.58 -16.74 -6.83
N GLU A 80 9.75 -17.23 -6.40
CA GLU A 80 10.34 -16.91 -5.09
C GLU A 80 10.62 -15.40 -4.96
N MET A 81 11.27 -14.82 -5.97
CA MET A 81 11.56 -13.38 -6.05
C MET A 81 10.27 -12.54 -6.03
N MET A 82 9.23 -12.95 -6.75
CA MET A 82 7.94 -12.24 -6.73
C MET A 82 7.27 -12.27 -5.35
N LYS A 83 7.30 -13.41 -4.65
CA LYS A 83 6.79 -13.52 -3.27
C LYS A 83 7.61 -12.67 -2.29
N GLU A 84 8.92 -12.60 -2.46
CA GLU A 84 9.79 -11.76 -1.64
C GLU A 84 9.50 -10.27 -1.86
N LEU A 85 9.38 -9.82 -3.12
CA LEU A 85 8.99 -8.46 -3.47
C LEU A 85 7.61 -8.07 -2.92
N GLU A 86 6.62 -8.97 -3.02
CA GLU A 86 5.29 -8.77 -2.45
C GLU A 86 5.35 -8.63 -0.92
N ARG A 87 6.09 -9.52 -0.23
CA ARG A 87 6.29 -9.45 1.23
C ARG A 87 6.97 -8.14 1.65
N HIS A 88 7.96 -7.67 0.89
CA HIS A 88 8.62 -6.39 1.15
C HIS A 88 7.68 -5.19 0.93
N ASN A 89 6.87 -5.22 -0.14
CA ASN A 89 5.89 -4.17 -0.41
C ASN A 89 4.83 -4.08 0.70
N LEU A 90 4.29 -5.22 1.14
CA LEU A 90 3.34 -5.29 2.26
C LEU A 90 3.97 -4.79 3.58
N GLN A 91 5.24 -5.10 3.82
CA GLN A 91 5.95 -4.59 5.01
C GLN A 91 6.14 -3.06 4.95
N SER A 92 6.57 -2.50 3.81
CA SER A 92 6.71 -1.05 3.66
C SER A 92 5.36 -0.32 3.73
N GLU A 93 4.28 -0.93 3.25
CA GLU A 93 2.93 -0.39 3.39
C GLU A 93 2.45 -0.40 4.86
N LEU A 94 2.72 -1.47 5.62
CA LEU A 94 2.47 -1.52 7.06
C LEU A 94 3.26 -0.46 7.84
N GLU A 95 4.55 -0.27 7.52
CA GLU A 95 5.40 0.75 8.11
C GLU A 95 4.86 2.16 7.79
N TYR A 96 4.47 2.43 6.54
CA TYR A 96 3.87 3.70 6.13
C TYR A 96 2.55 4.00 6.88
N LEU A 97 1.64 3.01 6.96
CA LEU A 97 0.36 3.14 7.68
C LEU A 97 0.57 3.36 9.18
N LYS A 98 1.63 2.81 9.77
CA LYS A 98 2.03 3.05 11.18
C LYS A 98 2.50 4.49 11.42
N TYR A 99 3.19 5.11 10.45
CA TYR A 99 3.74 6.47 10.61
C TYR A 99 2.76 7.61 10.28
N GLN A 100 1.69 7.39 9.51
CA GLN A 100 0.74 8.45 9.14
C GLN A 100 0.06 9.16 10.34
N ILE A 101 0.03 8.55 11.53
CA ILE A 101 -0.87 8.96 12.61
C ILE A 101 -0.33 10.09 13.52
N ASN A 102 0.98 10.34 13.61
CA ASN A 102 1.52 11.13 14.74
C ASN A 102 1.94 12.61 14.55
N PRO A 103 2.34 13.12 13.36
CA PRO A 103 2.93 14.47 13.28
C PRO A 103 1.99 15.59 13.74
N HIS A 104 0.71 15.53 13.34
CA HIS A 104 -0.27 16.57 13.63
C HIS A 104 -0.72 16.56 15.09
N PHE A 105 -0.83 15.39 15.74
CA PHE A 105 -1.15 15.30 17.16
C PHE A 105 -0.08 15.98 18.02
N PHE A 106 1.20 15.66 17.78
CA PHE A 106 2.30 16.24 18.55
C PHE A 106 2.42 17.76 18.37
N MET A 107 2.29 18.27 17.14
CA MET A 107 2.35 19.72 16.90
C MET A 107 1.19 20.47 17.59
N ASN A 108 -0.03 19.94 17.53
CA ASN A 108 -1.15 20.53 18.27
C ASN A 108 -0.95 20.45 19.79
N THR A 109 -0.36 19.37 20.29
CA THR A 109 -0.06 19.24 21.73
C THR A 109 0.96 20.29 22.17
N LEU A 110 2.04 20.49 21.41
CA LEU A 110 3.03 21.55 21.66
C LEU A 110 2.39 22.95 21.66
N ASN A 111 1.49 23.24 20.72
CA ASN A 111 0.78 24.52 20.66
C ASN A 111 -0.10 24.75 21.90
N ASN A 112 -0.79 23.71 22.39
CA ASN A 112 -1.58 23.81 23.64
C ASN A 112 -0.67 23.99 24.86
N ILE A 113 0.46 23.29 24.92
CA ILE A 113 1.46 23.46 25.99
C ILE A 113 1.99 24.89 26.01
N HIS A 114 2.30 25.48 24.85
CA HIS A 114 2.75 26.88 24.76
C HIS A 114 1.70 27.84 25.34
N ALA A 115 0.42 27.64 25.03
CA ALA A 115 -0.66 28.45 25.63
C ALA A 115 -0.79 28.26 27.15
N LEU A 116 -0.43 27.09 27.68
CA LEU A 116 -0.41 26.82 29.12
C LEU A 116 0.78 27.45 29.84
N VAL A 117 1.90 27.76 29.18
CA VAL A 117 3.10 28.31 29.86
C VAL A 117 2.77 29.60 30.63
N ASP A 118 1.98 30.49 30.03
CA ASP A 118 1.59 31.78 30.61
C ASP A 118 0.35 31.70 31.52
N LEU A 119 -0.49 30.66 31.36
CA LEU A 119 -1.76 30.49 32.08
C LEU A 119 -1.65 29.59 33.32
N ASP A 120 -0.91 28.49 33.21
CA ASP A 120 -0.72 27.47 34.25
C ASP A 120 0.59 26.73 34.00
N SER A 121 1.68 27.29 34.54
CA SER A 121 3.03 26.79 34.31
C SER A 121 3.27 25.37 34.88
N GLU A 122 2.53 24.94 35.91
CA GLU A 122 2.67 23.58 36.47
C GLU A 122 1.96 22.55 35.58
N LYS A 123 0.78 22.88 35.08
CA LYS A 123 0.08 22.07 34.07
C LYS A 123 0.85 22.00 32.76
N ALA A 124 1.54 23.08 32.36
CA ALA A 124 2.47 23.07 31.23
C ALA A 124 3.64 22.10 31.46
N LYS A 125 4.33 22.16 32.61
CA LYS A 125 5.43 21.22 32.97
C LYS A 125 4.96 19.76 32.94
N THR A 126 3.81 19.47 33.53
CA THR A 126 3.23 18.12 33.56
C THR A 126 2.90 17.64 32.14
N SER A 127 2.31 18.49 31.31
CA SER A 127 2.00 18.18 29.91
C SER A 127 3.26 17.89 29.08
N ILE A 128 4.37 18.61 29.31
CA ILE A 128 5.67 18.35 28.67
C ILE A 128 6.23 16.97 29.09
N LEU A 129 6.08 16.59 30.36
CA LEU A 129 6.52 15.29 30.86
C LEU A 129 5.76 14.13 30.18
N GLU A 130 4.42 14.22 30.11
CA GLU A 130 3.59 13.20 29.44
C GLU A 130 3.85 13.14 27.94
N LEU A 131 4.00 14.30 27.28
CA LEU A 131 4.40 14.35 25.87
C LEU A 131 5.77 13.69 25.64
N SER A 132 6.75 13.90 26.53
CA SER A 132 8.08 13.26 26.42
C SER A 132 8.01 11.73 26.55
N LYS A 133 7.18 11.21 27.48
CA LYS A 133 6.92 9.76 27.61
C LYS A 133 6.27 9.21 26.34
N MET A 134 5.27 9.90 25.80
CA MET A 134 4.60 9.52 24.55
C MET A 134 5.56 9.51 23.35
N MET A 135 6.36 10.57 23.16
CA MET A 135 7.34 10.63 22.07
C MET A 135 8.37 9.51 22.18
N ARG A 136 8.84 9.19 23.39
CA ARG A 136 9.76 8.07 23.63
C ARG A 136 9.15 6.74 23.16
N TYR A 137 7.90 6.47 23.53
CA TYR A 137 7.20 5.27 23.05
C TYR A 137 7.12 5.22 21.52
N VAL A 138 6.74 6.32 20.87
CA VAL A 138 6.60 6.38 19.41
C VAL A 138 7.94 6.26 18.68
N LEU A 139 9.05 6.71 19.28
CA LEU A 139 10.39 6.61 18.67
C LEU A 139 11.06 5.24 18.85
N TYR A 140 10.80 4.53 19.95
CA TYR A 140 11.52 3.28 20.28
C TYR A 140 10.63 2.01 20.30
N GLU A 141 9.34 2.13 20.59
CA GLU A 141 8.38 1.00 20.72
C GLU A 141 7.44 0.89 19.51
N SER A 142 7.22 2.00 18.79
CA SER A 142 7.10 1.91 17.34
C SER A 142 8.45 1.45 16.73
N SER A 143 8.61 1.37 15.41
CA SER A 143 9.65 0.56 14.74
C SER A 143 9.56 -0.98 14.97
N ASN A 144 9.39 -1.47 16.21
CA ASN A 144 9.16 -2.89 16.52
C ASN A 144 7.91 -3.44 15.81
N LYS A 145 7.90 -4.74 15.46
CA LYS A 145 6.72 -5.40 14.88
C LYS A 145 5.57 -5.47 15.89
N THR A 146 5.91 -5.75 17.13
CA THR A 146 5.03 -6.03 18.25
C THR A 146 5.60 -5.42 19.54
N VAL A 147 4.75 -5.27 20.56
CA VAL A 147 5.06 -4.74 21.90
C VAL A 147 4.22 -5.47 22.93
N SER A 148 4.65 -5.56 24.19
CA SER A 148 3.80 -6.13 25.24
C SER A 148 2.52 -5.31 25.44
N LEU A 149 1.38 -5.99 25.68
CA LEU A 149 0.10 -5.33 25.95
C LEU A 149 0.21 -4.33 27.11
N SER A 150 1.00 -4.66 28.13
CA SER A 150 1.29 -3.78 29.27
C SER A 150 1.98 -2.46 28.88
N ARG A 151 2.79 -2.45 27.81
CA ARG A 151 3.40 -1.22 27.27
C ARG A 151 2.41 -0.40 26.44
N GLU A 152 1.60 -1.06 25.60
CA GLU A 152 0.56 -0.38 24.82
C GLU A 152 -0.50 0.24 25.75
N ILE A 153 -1.04 -0.49 26.73
CA ILE A 153 -2.01 0.05 27.72
C ILE A 153 -1.42 1.26 28.47
N LYS A 154 -0.17 1.17 28.92
CA LYS A 154 0.51 2.29 29.58
C LYS A 154 0.64 3.51 28.67
N PHE A 155 0.87 3.31 27.37
CA PHE A 155 0.87 4.38 26.38
C PHE A 155 -0.52 5.00 26.18
N LEU A 156 -1.58 4.18 26.08
CA LEU A 156 -2.97 4.65 25.98
C LEU A 156 -3.40 5.46 27.21
N ILE A 157 -3.04 5.01 28.42
CA ILE A 157 -3.32 5.74 29.67
C ILE A 157 -2.61 7.11 29.66
N ASN A 158 -1.29 7.15 29.38
CA ASN A 158 -0.56 8.42 29.33
C ASN A 158 -1.15 9.40 28.30
N TYR A 159 -1.62 8.89 27.15
CA TYR A 159 -2.33 9.69 26.15
C TYR A 159 -3.66 10.25 26.68
N ILE A 160 -4.48 9.41 27.33
CA ILE A 160 -5.76 9.84 27.90
C ILE A 160 -5.54 10.89 28.99
N GLU A 161 -4.52 10.75 29.85
CA GLU A 161 -4.17 11.77 30.85
C GLU A 161 -3.75 13.09 30.20
N LEU A 162 -2.86 13.04 29.19
CA LEU A 162 -2.46 14.24 28.44
C LEU A 162 -3.65 14.90 27.73
N MET A 163 -4.62 14.13 27.27
CA MET A 163 -5.86 14.64 26.67
C MET A 163 -6.83 15.19 27.73
N ARG A 164 -6.96 14.56 28.91
CA ARG A 164 -7.72 15.08 30.06
C ARG A 164 -7.27 16.49 30.43
N LEU A 165 -5.97 16.77 30.40
CA LEU A 165 -5.44 18.12 30.66
C LEU A 165 -5.96 19.19 29.67
N ARG A 166 -6.37 18.82 28.46
CA ARG A 166 -6.84 19.75 27.41
C ARG A 166 -8.32 20.10 27.50
N TYR A 167 -9.12 19.33 28.23
CA TYR A 167 -10.56 19.52 28.34
C TYR A 167 -10.96 19.95 29.76
N THR A 168 -12.16 20.50 29.89
CA THR A 168 -12.76 20.91 31.16
C THR A 168 -13.77 19.87 31.63
N ASP A 169 -14.30 20.04 32.85
CA ASP A 169 -15.22 19.13 33.56
C ASP A 169 -16.52 18.77 32.81
N LYS A 170 -16.77 19.36 31.63
CA LYS A 170 -17.89 19.02 30.73
C LYS A 170 -17.67 17.75 29.90
N VAL A 171 -16.52 17.10 30.03
CA VAL A 171 -16.20 15.85 29.33
C VAL A 171 -15.98 14.73 30.35
N SER A 172 -16.93 13.80 30.46
CA SER A 172 -16.72 12.57 31.23
C SER A 172 -15.77 11.66 30.46
N ILE A 173 -14.68 11.23 31.10
CA ILE A 173 -13.67 10.36 30.48
C ILE A 173 -13.48 9.16 31.39
N GLU A 174 -14.09 8.03 31.03
CA GLU A 174 -14.04 6.77 31.78
C GLU A 174 -13.07 5.79 31.11
N VAL A 175 -12.23 5.13 31.91
CA VAL A 175 -11.18 4.23 31.42
C VAL A 175 -11.17 2.97 32.27
N SER A 176 -11.43 1.83 31.63
CA SER A 176 -11.38 0.50 32.24
C SER A 176 -10.33 -0.33 31.50
N MET A 177 -9.28 -0.74 32.20
CA MET A 177 -8.18 -1.54 31.67
C MET A 177 -7.97 -2.76 32.59
N PRO A 178 -7.48 -3.90 32.09
CA PRO A 178 -7.28 -5.08 32.94
C PRO A 178 -6.19 -4.80 33.99
N GLY A 179 -6.46 -5.16 35.25
CA GLY A 179 -5.51 -5.00 36.35
C GLY A 179 -4.40 -6.06 36.32
N GLU A 180 -4.75 -7.30 35.97
CA GLU A 180 -3.81 -8.35 35.63
C GLU A 180 -3.74 -8.50 34.11
N LEU A 181 -2.52 -8.54 33.57
CA LEU A 181 -2.26 -8.62 32.14
C LEU A 181 -1.43 -9.87 31.86
N PRO A 182 -1.86 -10.75 30.95
CA PRO A 182 -1.03 -11.83 30.48
C PRO A 182 0.15 -11.26 29.68
N ASP A 183 1.26 -12.01 29.63
CA ASP A 183 2.45 -11.62 28.86
C ASP A 183 2.21 -11.90 27.38
N ILE A 184 1.50 -10.98 26.73
CA ILE A 184 1.07 -11.09 25.33
C ILE A 184 1.60 -9.89 24.53
N GLU A 185 1.88 -10.14 23.26
CA GLU A 185 2.32 -9.10 22.34
C GLU A 185 1.19 -8.61 21.42
N VAL A 186 1.16 -7.30 21.17
CA VAL A 186 0.20 -6.64 20.28
C VAL A 186 0.91 -5.71 19.28
N PRO A 187 0.31 -5.39 18.13
CA PRO A 187 0.84 -4.39 17.21
C PRO A 187 0.84 -2.99 17.86
N PRO A 188 1.98 -2.28 17.96
CA PRO A 188 2.06 -0.99 18.64
C PRO A 188 1.25 0.09 17.92
N LEU A 189 0.67 1.03 18.67
CA LEU A 189 -0.11 2.14 18.11
C LEU A 189 -1.34 1.66 17.31
N LEU A 190 -1.96 0.55 17.67
CA LEU A 190 -3.20 0.09 16.99
C LEU A 190 -4.42 0.81 17.58
N PHE A 191 -4.58 0.73 18.90
CA PHE A 191 -5.77 1.21 19.61
C PHE A 191 -5.85 2.73 19.72
N ILE A 192 -4.70 3.40 19.79
CA ILE A 192 -4.58 4.86 19.87
C ILE A 192 -5.40 5.59 18.80
N SER A 193 -5.47 5.03 17.60
CA SER A 193 -6.20 5.57 16.46
C SER A 193 -7.71 5.74 16.73
N PHE A 194 -8.31 4.81 17.50
CA PHE A 194 -9.71 4.91 17.90
C PHE A 194 -9.90 5.94 19.00
N ILE A 195 -8.99 6.01 19.98
CA ILE A 195 -9.04 6.97 21.08
C ILE A 195 -8.84 8.41 20.55
N GLU A 196 -7.93 8.62 19.59
CA GLU A 196 -7.78 9.91 18.90
C GLU A 196 -9.06 10.31 18.18
N ASN A 197 -9.69 9.38 17.45
CA ASN A 197 -10.99 9.64 16.80
C ASN A 197 -12.07 10.02 17.83
N ALA A 198 -12.13 9.33 18.98
CA ALA A 198 -13.06 9.62 20.05
C ALA A 198 -12.88 11.05 20.62
N PHE A 199 -11.65 11.49 20.89
CA PHE A 199 -11.39 12.86 21.32
C PHE A 199 -11.66 13.91 20.25
N LYS A 200 -11.34 13.62 18.99
CA LYS A 200 -11.46 14.54 17.85
C LYS A 200 -12.92 14.73 17.38
N HIS A 201 -13.76 13.72 17.53
CA HIS A 201 -15.14 13.72 17.05
C HIS A 201 -16.18 13.73 18.18
N GLY A 202 -15.85 13.20 19.36
CA GLY A 202 -16.80 13.05 20.45
C GLY A 202 -16.88 14.19 21.45
N VAL A 203 -15.88 15.10 21.48
CA VAL A 203 -15.94 16.27 22.37
C VAL A 203 -16.59 17.47 21.66
N SER A 204 -17.61 18.05 22.29
CA SER A 204 -18.16 19.36 21.94
C SER A 204 -17.85 20.39 23.02
N TYR A 205 -17.54 21.63 22.62
CA TYR A 205 -17.39 22.75 23.55
C TYR A 205 -18.73 23.30 24.06
N GLN A 206 -19.85 22.93 23.42
CA GLN A 206 -21.19 23.47 23.72
C GLN A 206 -22.10 22.50 24.45
N LYS A 207 -21.80 21.19 24.43
CA LYS A 207 -22.60 20.13 25.02
C LYS A 207 -21.74 19.25 25.90
N ASP A 208 -22.31 18.78 27.00
CA ASP A 208 -21.70 17.75 27.82
C ASP A 208 -21.41 16.52 26.94
N SER A 209 -20.23 15.96 27.10
CA SER A 209 -19.69 14.92 26.21
C SER A 209 -19.10 13.79 27.04
N PHE A 210 -19.06 12.57 26.49
CA PHE A 210 -18.42 11.43 27.13
C PHE A 210 -17.48 10.69 26.18
N ILE A 211 -16.44 10.07 26.76
CA ILE A 211 -15.54 9.12 26.11
C ILE A 211 -15.29 7.98 27.11
N HIS A 212 -15.77 6.79 26.79
CA HIS A 212 -15.54 5.58 27.57
C HIS A 212 -14.60 4.66 26.78
N VAL A 213 -13.51 4.22 27.41
CA VAL A 213 -12.54 3.28 26.84
C VAL A 213 -12.49 2.05 27.73
N CYS A 214 -12.74 0.87 27.17
CA CYS A 214 -12.60 -0.40 27.86
C CYS A 214 -11.68 -1.34 27.09
N MET A 215 -10.86 -2.09 27.82
CA MET A 215 -10.06 -3.18 27.27
C MET A 215 -10.16 -4.39 28.22
N GLN A 216 -10.39 -5.58 27.66
CA GLN A 216 -10.55 -6.84 28.39
C GLN A 216 -9.82 -7.97 27.65
N VAL A 217 -9.34 -8.96 28.39
CA VAL A 217 -8.77 -10.19 27.82
C VAL A 217 -9.63 -11.36 28.27
N GLU A 218 -10.26 -12.04 27.32
CA GLU A 218 -11.20 -13.14 27.54
C GLU A 218 -10.96 -14.22 26.46
N ASP A 219 -10.93 -15.50 26.83
CA ASP A 219 -10.87 -16.65 25.90
C ASP A 219 -9.84 -16.57 24.74
N GLN A 220 -8.61 -16.13 25.04
CA GLN A 220 -7.52 -15.90 24.05
C GLN A 220 -7.84 -14.81 23.01
N GLN A 221 -8.75 -13.90 23.32
CA GLN A 221 -9.07 -12.71 22.54
C GLN A 221 -8.85 -11.45 23.37
N LEU A 222 -8.39 -10.39 22.69
CA LEU A 222 -8.29 -9.05 23.25
C LEU A 222 -9.49 -8.24 22.75
N LEU A 223 -10.38 -7.92 23.68
CA LEU A 223 -11.53 -7.05 23.46
C LEU A 223 -11.11 -5.60 23.70
N PHE A 224 -11.36 -4.72 22.73
CA PHE A 224 -11.23 -3.28 22.88
C PHE A 224 -12.52 -2.59 22.49
N GLN A 225 -13.08 -1.80 23.40
CA GLN A 225 -14.27 -1.00 23.19
C GLN A 225 -13.96 0.48 23.40
N CYS A 226 -14.40 1.32 22.47
CA CYS A 226 -14.35 2.77 22.62
C CYS A 226 -15.69 3.36 22.20
N SER A 227 -16.34 4.06 23.15
CA SER A 227 -17.65 4.67 22.97
C SER A 227 -17.56 6.16 23.29
N ASN A 228 -18.05 7.01 22.40
CA ASN A 228 -18.05 8.47 22.61
C ASN A 228 -19.35 9.11 22.14
N SER A 229 -19.64 10.31 22.64
CA SER A 229 -20.75 11.11 22.10
C SER A 229 -20.56 11.39 20.59
N ASN A 230 -21.64 11.57 19.83
CA ASN A 230 -21.59 11.91 18.42
C ASN A 230 -22.41 13.16 18.15
N TRP A 231 -21.77 14.33 18.25
CA TRP A 231 -22.45 15.61 18.09
C TRP A 231 -22.48 16.14 16.65
N LYS A 232 -21.94 15.40 15.66
CA LYS A 232 -21.87 15.81 14.26
C LYS A 232 -23.00 15.20 13.42
N LYS A 233 -24.22 15.74 13.59
CA LYS A 233 -25.32 15.54 12.63
C LYS A 233 -25.12 16.44 11.41
N GLY A 234 -24.12 16.11 10.59
CA GLY A 234 -23.73 16.83 9.37
C GLY A 234 -22.41 16.31 8.81
N ASP A 235 -22.36 16.08 7.49
CA ASP A 235 -21.23 15.53 6.73
C ASP A 235 -20.72 14.13 7.11
N GLY A 236 -21.53 13.12 6.76
CA GLY A 236 -21.15 11.70 6.70
C GLY A 236 -20.10 11.34 5.64
N LYS A 237 -19.07 12.19 5.45
CA LYS A 237 -17.95 12.00 4.52
C LYS A 237 -16.56 12.21 5.15
N HIS A 238 -16.46 12.71 6.38
CA HIS A 238 -15.18 13.08 7.00
C HIS A 238 -14.57 12.05 7.98
N CYS A 239 -15.16 10.86 8.10
CA CYS A 239 -14.58 9.73 8.87
C CYS A 239 -13.82 8.70 7.99
N GLY A 240 -13.60 8.99 6.69
CA GLY A 240 -13.07 8.01 5.73
C GLY A 240 -11.62 7.59 6.00
N ILE A 241 -10.66 8.49 5.78
CA ILE A 241 -9.23 8.15 5.61
C ILE A 241 -8.65 7.41 6.83
N GLY A 242 -8.86 7.94 8.05
CA GLY A 242 -8.31 7.33 9.26
C GLY A 242 -8.85 5.92 9.52
N LEU A 243 -10.15 5.70 9.30
CA LEU A 243 -10.78 4.42 9.54
C LEU A 243 -10.52 3.40 8.43
N GLU A 244 -10.43 3.85 7.18
CA GLU A 244 -10.01 3.02 6.04
C GLU A 244 -8.57 2.52 6.22
N ASN A 245 -7.66 3.38 6.66
CA ASN A 245 -6.29 3.01 7.03
C ASN A 245 -6.25 1.97 8.16
N ILE A 246 -7.06 2.14 9.21
CA ILE A 246 -7.15 1.16 10.31
C ILE A 246 -7.66 -0.19 9.79
N ARG A 247 -8.73 -0.22 8.99
CA ARG A 247 -9.25 -1.47 8.40
C ARG A 247 -8.21 -2.16 7.51
N LYS A 248 -7.51 -1.40 6.66
CA LYS A 248 -6.44 -1.92 5.81
C LYS A 248 -5.29 -2.50 6.65
N ARG A 249 -4.88 -1.78 7.70
CA ARG A 249 -3.85 -2.24 8.63
C ARG A 249 -4.26 -3.50 9.40
N LEU A 250 -5.51 -3.60 9.86
CA LEU A 250 -6.05 -4.80 10.51
C LEU A 250 -6.01 -6.01 9.56
N ARG A 251 -6.49 -5.86 8.32
CA ARG A 251 -6.40 -6.93 7.30
C ARG A 251 -4.96 -7.34 6.98
N LEU A 252 -4.02 -6.40 6.95
CA LEU A 252 -2.59 -6.70 6.74
C LEU A 252 -1.92 -7.41 7.94
N LEU A 253 -2.48 -7.31 9.14
CA LEU A 253 -1.94 -7.92 10.37
C LEU A 253 -2.61 -9.26 10.70
N TYR A 254 -3.93 -9.37 10.52
CA TYR A 254 -4.77 -10.49 10.97
C TYR A 254 -5.52 -11.20 9.83
N GLY A 255 -5.40 -10.73 8.58
CA GLY A 255 -6.16 -11.28 7.46
C GLY A 255 -7.66 -11.03 7.62
N GLU A 256 -8.42 -12.09 7.88
CA GLU A 256 -9.86 -12.03 8.21
C GLU A 256 -10.12 -12.50 9.66
N ASP A 257 -9.08 -12.79 10.46
CA ASP A 257 -9.17 -13.23 11.85
C ASP A 257 -9.21 -12.02 12.81
N TYR A 258 -10.21 -11.17 12.65
CA TYR A 258 -10.55 -10.09 13.57
C TYR A 258 -12.01 -9.65 13.38
N VAL A 259 -12.61 -9.04 14.41
CA VAL A 259 -13.93 -8.42 14.33
C VAL A 259 -13.81 -6.94 14.62
N LEU A 260 -14.28 -6.09 13.69
CA LEU A 260 -14.41 -4.64 13.90
C LEU A 260 -15.86 -4.23 13.64
N SER A 261 -16.65 -4.05 14.70
CA SER A 261 -17.97 -3.42 14.63
C SER A 261 -17.85 -1.91 14.92
N ILE A 262 -18.57 -1.11 14.14
CA ILE A 262 -18.67 0.33 14.34
C ILE A 262 -20.12 0.74 14.15
N GLU A 263 -20.72 1.33 15.18
CA GLU A 263 -22.13 1.62 15.27
C GLU A 263 -22.36 3.09 15.64
N GLU A 264 -23.13 3.79 14.82
CA GLU A 264 -23.56 5.17 15.08
C GLU A 264 -25.03 5.15 15.49
N VAL A 265 -25.30 5.33 16.80
CA VAL A 265 -26.65 5.24 17.36
C VAL A 265 -27.04 6.58 17.99
N ALA A 266 -27.94 7.29 17.32
CA ALA A 266 -28.49 8.59 17.71
C ALA A 266 -27.47 9.72 17.94
N ASP A 267 -26.87 9.77 19.13
CA ASP A 267 -25.86 10.75 19.58
C ASP A 267 -24.65 10.02 20.21
N CYS A 268 -24.43 8.75 19.86
CA CYS A 268 -23.31 7.91 20.29
C CYS A 268 -22.58 7.30 19.07
N TYR A 269 -21.27 7.15 19.19
CA TYR A 269 -20.39 6.45 18.25
C TYR A 269 -19.66 5.35 19.03
N ASN A 270 -19.87 4.09 18.65
CA ASN A 270 -19.34 2.92 19.34
C ASN A 270 -18.38 2.18 18.40
N VAL A 271 -17.22 1.80 18.91
CA VAL A 271 -16.26 0.91 18.27
C VAL A 271 -16.07 -0.32 19.16
N LEU A 272 -16.18 -1.49 18.57
CA LEU A 272 -15.78 -2.77 19.15
C LEU A 272 -14.75 -3.41 18.22
N LEU A 273 -13.54 -3.63 18.74
CA LEU A 273 -12.49 -4.41 18.09
C LEU A 273 -12.22 -5.66 18.92
N ILE A 274 -12.27 -6.82 18.28
CA ILE A 274 -11.86 -8.11 18.83
C ILE A 274 -10.73 -8.63 17.96
N ILE A 275 -9.58 -8.95 18.57
CA ILE A 275 -8.44 -9.55 17.88
C ILE A 275 -7.99 -10.82 18.62
N PRO A 276 -7.51 -11.85 17.89
CA PRO A 276 -6.91 -13.02 18.49
C PRO A 276 -5.61 -12.64 19.20
N ILE A 277 -5.35 -13.31 20.31
CA ILE A 277 -4.08 -13.24 21.03
C ILE A 277 -3.22 -14.40 20.56
N THR A 278 -2.16 -14.08 19.81
CA THR A 278 -1.10 -15.05 19.52
C THR A 278 -0.20 -15.16 20.74
N ALA A 279 -0.14 -16.36 21.33
CA ALA A 279 0.81 -16.72 22.39
C ALA A 279 2.20 -17.08 21.83
#